data_AF-A0A932E8B5-F1
#
_entry.id   AF-A0A932E8B5-F1
#
_cell.length_a   1.000
_cell.length_b   1.000
_cell.length_c   1.000
_cell.angle_alpha   90.00
_cell.angle_beta   90.00
_cell.angle_gamma   90.00
#
_symmetry.space_group_name_H-M   'P 1'
#
loop_
_entity.id
_entity.type
_entity.pdbx_description
1 polymer ?
#
loop_
_entity_poly.entity_id
_entity_poly.type
_entity_poly.pdbx_seq_one_letter_code
_entity_poly.pdbx_strand_id
1 'polypeptide(L)'
;MLASVHFKNFKALRSAAVRIEPFNLVIGPNGSGKTSLIQALLRLRTLAALPAAHTTDTKHVRHGGPEIEFRFRPPFERLRVVCACTHDELVCDTLVVLRAPGDPEEKLWNDLRARLLTIRGFLFDHYAMAAPARRDDRRELASNAGNLAAVLSEWREHTPGALEKLEAEFRRIVPEFSGLEFRDVGAERVELLARVNGDAVPADSLSQGTLYLLAVLALAFAPEPPAVVCLEEADRGVHPRMLREIRDALYRLSYPQAFGETRAPVQVITTTHSPYLLDLFKEHPEEVVLANKHGRSATFERLSERKDLRELLGESNLGDLWYSGILGGTPDEA
;
A
#
# COMPACT_ATOMS: atom_id res chain seq x y z
N MET A 1 5.42 -3.01 -11.98
CA MET A 1 5.24 -1.70 -12.66
C MET A 1 6.34 -0.76 -12.24
N LEU A 2 6.41 -0.36 -10.97
CA LEU A 2 7.51 0.40 -10.39
C LEU A 2 8.73 -0.51 -10.17
N ALA A 3 9.91 0.00 -10.48
CA ALA A 3 11.20 -0.63 -10.20
C ALA A 3 11.88 0.02 -9.00
N SER A 4 11.88 1.35 -8.93
CA SER A 4 12.49 2.09 -7.84
C SER A 4 11.99 3.53 -7.76
N VAL A 5 12.13 4.12 -6.58
CA VAL A 5 11.84 5.52 -6.29
C VAL A 5 13.10 6.17 -5.73
N HIS A 6 13.51 7.30 -6.30
CA HIS A 6 14.67 8.07 -5.85
C HIS A 6 14.19 9.44 -5.37
N PHE A 7 14.69 9.85 -4.22
CA PHE A 7 14.33 11.08 -3.55
C PHE A 7 15.55 11.98 -3.46
N LYS A 8 15.34 13.26 -3.78
CA LYS A 8 16.31 14.32 -3.55
C LYS A 8 15.61 15.48 -2.88
N ASN A 9 16.14 15.92 -1.74
CA ASN A 9 15.60 17.04 -0.95
C ASN A 9 14.08 16.97 -0.64
N PHE A 10 13.49 15.77 -0.54
CA PHE A 10 12.07 15.58 -0.28
C PHE A 10 11.81 15.25 1.19
N LYS A 11 11.30 16.21 1.97
CA LYS A 11 11.09 16.08 3.42
C LYS A 11 12.40 15.69 4.15
N ALA A 12 12.40 14.56 4.88
CA ALA A 12 13.59 14.02 5.53
C ALA A 12 14.53 13.27 4.56
N LEU A 13 14.09 12.99 3.33
CA LEU A 13 14.83 12.22 2.34
C LEU A 13 15.70 13.17 1.50
N ARG A 14 16.95 13.36 1.92
CA ARG A 14 17.92 14.26 1.25
C ARG A 14 18.47 13.64 -0.04
N SER A 15 18.85 12.37 0.04
CA SER A 15 19.29 11.54 -1.07
C SER A 15 19.02 10.09 -0.68
N ALA A 16 17.88 9.54 -1.09
CA ALA A 16 17.47 8.20 -0.73
C ALA A 16 16.91 7.48 -1.96
N ALA A 17 17.13 6.18 -2.05
CA ALA A 17 16.56 5.35 -3.11
C ALA A 17 15.95 4.10 -2.48
N VAL A 18 14.82 3.66 -3.01
CA VAL A 18 14.18 2.43 -2.59
C VAL A 18 13.81 1.62 -3.83
N ARG A 19 14.27 0.38 -3.89
CA ARG A 19 13.81 -0.60 -4.88
C ARG A 19 12.40 -1.04 -4.50
N ILE A 20 11.50 -1.18 -5.47
CA ILE A 20 10.13 -1.63 -5.20
C ILE A 20 9.94 -3.03 -5.76
N GLU A 21 9.71 -3.98 -4.87
CA GLU A 21 9.38 -5.38 -5.16
C GLU A 21 7.86 -5.59 -5.28
N PRO A 22 7.36 -6.79 -5.65
CA PRO A 22 5.93 -7.08 -5.61
C PRO A 22 5.34 -6.88 -4.20
N PHE A 23 6.09 -7.20 -3.14
CA PHE A 23 5.72 -6.93 -1.76
C PHE A 23 6.84 -6.14 -1.04
N ASN A 24 6.45 -5.17 -0.21
CA ASN A 24 7.38 -4.27 0.49
C ASN A 24 6.87 -4.01 1.91
N LEU A 25 7.48 -4.63 2.92
CA LEU A 25 7.25 -4.30 4.34
C LEU A 25 8.23 -3.23 4.78
N VAL A 26 7.77 -2.01 5.01
CA VAL A 26 8.61 -0.88 5.42
C VAL A 26 8.53 -0.70 6.93
N ILE A 27 9.66 -0.86 7.61
CA ILE A 27 9.80 -0.69 9.07
C ILE A 27 10.77 0.45 9.39
N GLY A 28 10.68 1.03 10.59
CA GLY A 28 11.54 2.17 10.97
C GLY A 28 10.90 3.06 12.04
N PRO A 29 11.62 4.03 12.62
CA PRO A 29 11.08 4.93 13.63
C PRO A 29 10.14 5.98 13.02
N ASN A 30 9.51 6.79 13.87
CA ASN A 30 8.69 7.90 13.42
C ASN A 30 9.53 8.97 12.71
N GLY A 31 9.03 9.45 11.57
CA GLY A 31 9.73 10.44 10.75
C GLY A 31 10.92 9.88 9.96
N SER A 32 11.07 8.55 9.83
CA SER A 32 12.10 7.94 8.97
C SER A 32 11.74 7.90 7.48
N GLY A 33 10.60 8.47 7.08
CA GLY A 33 10.20 8.57 5.68
C GLY A 33 9.24 7.50 5.17
N LYS A 34 8.77 6.55 6.00
CA LYS A 34 7.77 5.53 5.63
C LYS A 34 6.52 6.15 4.98
N THR A 35 5.84 7.06 5.68
CA THR A 35 4.70 7.81 5.13
C THR A 35 5.10 8.73 3.98
N SER A 36 6.36 9.19 3.93
CA SER A 36 6.84 10.01 2.80
C SER A 36 6.95 9.20 1.51
N LEU A 37 7.32 7.91 1.58
CA LEU A 37 7.30 6.99 0.45
C LEU A 37 5.88 6.80 -0.10
N ILE A 38 4.91 6.57 0.78
CA ILE A 38 3.50 6.42 0.39
C ILE A 38 2.95 7.70 -0.21
N GLN A 39 3.22 8.85 0.41
CA GLN A 39 2.83 10.16 -0.11
C GLN A 39 3.45 10.46 -1.48
N ALA A 40 4.66 9.97 -1.76
CA ALA A 40 5.26 10.11 -3.08
C ALA A 40 4.51 9.32 -4.15
N LEU A 41 4.09 8.10 -3.85
CA LEU A 41 3.29 7.27 -4.76
C LEU A 41 1.90 7.87 -5.01
N LEU A 42 1.27 8.41 -3.96
CA LEU A 42 -0.01 9.12 -4.08
C LEU A 42 0.15 10.43 -4.86
N ARG A 43 1.26 11.15 -4.67
CA ARG A 43 1.57 12.34 -5.46
C ARG A 43 1.75 12.00 -6.94
N LEU A 44 2.47 10.91 -7.25
CA LEU A 44 2.62 10.43 -8.63
C LEU A 44 1.26 10.18 -9.28
N ARG A 45 0.33 9.51 -8.57
CA ARG A 45 -1.05 9.30 -9.03
C ARG A 45 -1.78 10.61 -9.31
N THR A 46 -1.77 11.53 -8.34
CA THR A 46 -2.45 12.83 -8.48
C THR A 46 -1.91 13.63 -9.66
N LEU A 47 -0.59 13.71 -9.81
CA LEU A 47 0.03 14.46 -10.89
C LEU A 47 -0.14 13.76 -12.24
N ALA A 48 -0.21 12.42 -12.28
CA ALA A 48 -0.52 11.69 -13.50
C ALA A 48 -1.93 11.96 -14.04
N ALA A 49 -2.85 12.48 -13.22
CA ALA A 49 -4.16 12.93 -13.70
C ALA A 49 -4.09 14.23 -14.51
N LEU A 50 -3.05 15.04 -14.29
CA LEU A 50 -2.82 16.31 -14.98
C LEU A 50 -2.03 16.11 -16.29
N PRO A 51 -2.02 17.11 -17.20
CA PRO A 51 -1.14 17.09 -18.37
C PRO A 51 0.34 16.98 -17.95
N ALA A 52 1.08 16.07 -18.58
CA ALA A 52 2.48 15.84 -18.28
C ALA A 52 3.39 16.56 -19.28
N ALA A 53 4.49 17.14 -18.79
CA ALA A 53 5.52 17.70 -19.66
C ALA A 53 6.40 16.56 -20.19
N HIS A 54 6.61 16.51 -21.51
CA HIS A 54 7.41 15.48 -22.16
C HIS A 54 8.71 16.08 -22.69
N THR A 55 9.86 15.55 -22.25
CA THR A 55 11.18 16.10 -22.59
C THR A 55 12.23 15.00 -22.60
N THR A 56 13.35 15.23 -23.28
CA THR A 56 14.54 14.37 -23.26
C THR A 56 15.58 14.82 -22.24
N ASP A 57 15.40 15.99 -21.62
CA ASP A 57 16.34 16.58 -20.67
C ASP A 57 15.62 17.27 -19.50
N THR A 58 16.28 17.27 -18.34
CA THR A 58 15.84 17.88 -17.08
C THR A 58 16.14 19.38 -16.96
N LYS A 59 16.60 20.04 -18.03
CA LYS A 59 16.97 21.49 -18.03
C LYS A 59 15.91 22.45 -17.47
N HIS A 60 14.63 22.07 -17.51
CA HIS A 60 13.51 22.88 -16.99
C HIS A 60 13.20 22.61 -15.51
N VAL A 61 13.84 21.61 -14.90
CA VAL A 61 13.70 21.26 -13.49
C VAL A 61 14.59 22.18 -12.65
N ARG A 62 14.03 22.77 -11.58
CA ARG A 62 14.78 23.62 -10.66
C ARG A 62 15.89 22.84 -9.95
N HIS A 63 17.15 23.18 -10.24
CA HIS A 63 18.29 22.63 -9.53
C HIS A 63 18.25 23.01 -8.04
N GLY A 64 18.35 22.00 -7.17
CA GLY A 64 18.38 22.17 -5.71
C GLY A 64 17.03 22.03 -5.00
N GLY A 65 15.90 21.97 -5.73
CA GLY A 65 14.57 21.73 -5.17
C GLY A 65 14.28 20.26 -4.79
N PRO A 66 13.13 19.97 -4.17
CA PRO A 66 12.66 18.61 -3.96
C PRO A 66 12.36 17.93 -5.31
N GLU A 67 12.86 16.71 -5.47
CA GLU A 67 12.70 15.90 -6.67
C GLU A 67 12.41 14.45 -6.27
N ILE A 68 11.46 13.83 -6.97
CA ILE A 68 11.15 12.41 -6.82
C ILE A 68 11.17 11.76 -8.21
N GLU A 69 12.11 10.87 -8.44
CA GLU A 69 12.23 10.12 -9.68
C GLU A 69 11.69 8.70 -9.50
N PHE A 70 10.78 8.32 -10.39
CA PHE A 70 10.21 6.99 -10.49
C PHE A 70 10.78 6.28 -11.71
N ARG A 71 11.30 5.08 -11.50
CA ARG A 71 11.72 4.14 -12.54
C ARG A 71 10.78 2.97 -12.59
N PHE A 72 10.63 2.39 -13.76
CA PHE A 72 9.66 1.33 -14.00
C PHE A 72 10.33 0.05 -14.51
N ARG A 73 9.63 -1.07 -14.32
CA ARG A 73 10.00 -2.39 -14.86
C ARG A 73 9.44 -2.53 -16.28
N PRO A 74 9.89 -3.53 -17.06
CA PRO A 74 9.29 -3.84 -18.33
C PRO A 74 7.76 -3.94 -18.28
N PRO A 75 7.04 -3.40 -19.30
CA PRO A 75 7.56 -2.79 -20.54
C PRO A 75 7.86 -1.27 -20.45
N PHE A 76 7.87 -0.68 -19.26
CA PHE A 76 7.97 0.76 -19.05
C PHE A 76 9.38 1.26 -18.69
N GLU A 77 10.40 0.40 -18.79
CA GLU A 77 11.78 0.65 -18.32
C GLU A 77 12.47 1.83 -19.03
N ARG A 78 11.97 2.21 -20.21
CA ARG A 78 12.45 3.36 -21.00
C ARG A 78 11.87 4.68 -20.51
N LEU A 79 10.79 4.65 -19.75
CA LEU A 79 10.18 5.84 -19.17
C LEU A 79 10.81 6.12 -17.81
N ARG A 80 11.13 7.40 -17.57
CA ARG A 80 11.44 7.91 -16.24
C ARG A 80 10.47 9.05 -15.94
N VAL A 81 9.84 9.02 -14.78
CA VAL A 81 8.88 10.03 -14.38
C VAL A 81 9.44 10.79 -13.19
N VAL A 82 9.53 12.10 -13.31
CA VAL A 82 10.11 12.98 -12.29
C VAL A 82 9.05 13.95 -11.81
N CYS A 83 8.76 13.94 -10.51
CA CYS A 83 8.00 14.98 -9.84
C CYS A 83 8.98 16.02 -9.31
N ALA A 84 8.91 17.25 -9.81
CA ALA A 84 9.81 18.32 -9.38
C ALA A 84 9.14 19.70 -9.41
N CYS A 85 9.84 20.72 -8.93
CA CYS A 85 9.42 22.11 -9.06
C CYS A 85 10.06 22.74 -10.32
N THR A 86 9.29 23.55 -11.05
CA THR A 86 9.80 24.43 -12.10
C THR A 86 10.38 25.72 -11.50
N HIS A 87 11.11 26.51 -12.28
CA HIS A 87 11.81 27.71 -11.77
C HIS A 87 10.86 28.83 -11.31
N ASP A 88 9.64 28.90 -11.86
CA ASP A 88 8.72 30.03 -11.69
C ASP A 88 7.53 29.75 -10.75
N GLU A 89 7.37 28.52 -10.24
CA GLU A 89 6.21 28.14 -9.42
C GLU A 89 6.57 27.92 -7.94
N LEU A 90 5.74 28.48 -7.04
CA LEU A 90 5.77 28.22 -5.60
C LEU A 90 5.27 26.81 -5.24
N VAL A 91 4.68 26.10 -6.21
CA VAL A 91 4.06 24.78 -6.08
C VAL A 91 4.85 23.76 -6.92
N CYS A 92 5.14 22.59 -6.35
CA CYS A 92 5.92 21.55 -7.02
C CYS A 92 5.00 20.49 -7.65
N ASP A 93 4.17 20.87 -8.60
CA ASP A 93 3.13 20.03 -9.23
C ASP A 93 3.47 19.61 -10.67
N THR A 94 4.69 19.85 -11.13
CA THR A 94 5.09 19.43 -12.48
C THR A 94 5.45 17.94 -12.51
N LEU A 95 4.78 17.20 -13.40
CA LEU A 95 5.15 15.86 -13.79
C LEU A 95 5.94 15.90 -15.10
N VAL A 96 7.22 15.54 -15.02
CA VAL A 96 8.12 15.48 -16.17
C VAL A 96 8.32 14.02 -16.55
N VAL A 97 7.95 13.67 -17.78
CA VAL A 97 8.21 12.34 -18.34
C VAL A 97 9.43 12.45 -19.24
N LEU A 98 10.55 11.91 -18.75
CA LEU A 98 11.80 11.83 -19.47
C LEU A 98 11.75 10.66 -20.45
N ARG A 99 12.08 10.94 -21.72
CA ARG A 99 12.04 9.99 -22.84
C ARG A 99 13.44 9.79 -23.43
N ALA A 100 13.69 8.62 -24.01
CA ALA A 100 14.84 8.42 -24.87
C ALA A 100 14.67 9.20 -26.20
N PRO A 101 15.75 9.73 -26.81
CA PRO A 101 15.66 10.42 -28.10
C PRO A 101 15.15 9.50 -29.22
N GLY A 102 14.16 9.95 -30.00
CA GLY A 102 13.67 9.25 -31.20
C GLY A 102 12.46 8.31 -31.01
N ASP A 103 11.81 8.34 -29.84
CA ASP A 103 10.76 7.37 -29.49
C ASP A 103 9.31 7.90 -29.71
N PRO A 104 8.49 7.29 -30.58
CA PRO A 104 7.10 7.69 -30.84
C PRO A 104 6.07 6.96 -29.93
N GLU A 105 6.25 7.02 -28.61
CA GLU A 105 5.49 6.19 -27.64
C GLU A 105 4.46 6.95 -26.77
N GLU A 106 3.56 7.73 -27.40
CA GLU A 106 2.38 8.26 -26.68
C GLU A 106 1.54 7.13 -26.06
N LYS A 107 1.49 5.97 -26.74
CA LYS A 107 0.81 4.78 -26.26
C LYS A 107 1.42 4.22 -24.96
N LEU A 108 2.75 4.09 -24.87
CA LEU A 108 3.39 3.51 -23.67
C LEU A 108 3.15 4.39 -22.44
N TRP A 109 3.21 5.71 -22.61
CA TRP A 109 2.85 6.64 -21.55
C TRP A 109 1.38 6.52 -21.16
N ASN A 110 0.46 6.43 -22.13
CA ASN A 110 -0.97 6.27 -21.83
C ASN A 110 -1.27 4.97 -21.07
N ASP A 111 -0.62 3.87 -21.45
CA ASP A 111 -0.74 2.57 -20.76
C ASP A 111 -0.18 2.64 -19.33
N LEU A 112 0.98 3.29 -19.14
CA LEU A 112 1.54 3.54 -17.81
C LEU A 112 0.62 4.44 -16.99
N ARG A 113 0.17 5.55 -17.56
CA ARG A 113 -0.70 6.55 -16.91
C ARG A 113 -1.99 5.90 -16.42
N ALA A 114 -2.62 5.05 -17.22
CA ALA A 114 -3.80 4.28 -16.80
C ALA A 114 -3.53 3.46 -15.53
N ARG A 115 -2.36 2.82 -15.42
CA ARG A 115 -1.95 2.08 -14.20
C ARG A 115 -1.57 3.00 -13.04
N LEU A 116 -0.94 4.14 -13.29
CA LEU A 116 -0.61 5.11 -12.24
C LEU A 116 -1.86 5.69 -11.59
N LEU A 117 -2.92 5.91 -12.37
CA LEU A 117 -4.20 6.43 -11.88
C LEU A 117 -4.91 5.46 -10.94
N THR A 118 -4.58 4.17 -10.99
CA THR A 118 -5.15 3.17 -10.08
C THR A 118 -4.38 3.03 -8.77
N ILE A 119 -3.23 3.68 -8.56
CA ILE A 119 -2.53 3.63 -7.26
C ILE A 119 -3.47 4.07 -6.13
N ARG A 120 -3.54 3.30 -5.03
CA ARG A 120 -4.35 3.61 -3.85
C ARG A 120 -3.52 3.54 -2.58
N GLY A 121 -3.90 4.36 -1.60
CA GLY A 121 -3.30 4.40 -0.28
C GLY A 121 -4.40 4.31 0.77
N PHE A 122 -4.13 3.53 1.80
CA PHE A 122 -5.09 3.16 2.83
C PHE A 122 -4.48 3.35 4.22
N LEU A 123 -5.28 3.95 5.09
CA LEU A 123 -5.08 4.00 6.53
C LEU A 123 -6.46 3.80 7.14
N PHE A 124 -6.78 2.56 7.49
CA PHE A 124 -8.13 2.19 7.89
C PHE A 124 -8.53 2.82 9.23
N ASP A 125 -9.77 3.29 9.28
CA ASP A 125 -10.39 3.82 10.48
C ASP A 125 -11.61 2.97 10.84
N HIS A 126 -11.50 2.21 11.93
CA HIS A 126 -12.57 1.30 12.36
C HIS A 126 -13.88 2.01 12.71
N TYR A 127 -13.85 3.26 13.20
CA TYR A 127 -15.07 4.01 13.43
C TYR A 127 -15.75 4.39 12.11
N ALA A 128 -14.96 4.75 11.10
CA ALA A 128 -15.49 5.03 9.77
C ALA A 128 -16.04 3.76 9.11
N MET A 129 -15.32 2.63 9.20
CA MET A 129 -15.74 1.34 8.64
C MET A 129 -17.03 0.81 9.27
N ALA A 130 -17.23 1.05 10.57
CA ALA A 130 -18.41 0.65 11.32
C ALA A 130 -19.67 1.44 10.99
N ALA A 131 -19.53 2.69 10.55
CA ALA A 131 -20.65 3.59 10.31
C ALA A 131 -21.41 3.24 9.02
N PRO A 132 -22.73 3.53 8.95
CA PRO A 132 -23.48 3.41 7.69
C PRO A 132 -22.86 4.29 6.59
N ALA A 133 -22.54 3.66 5.46
CA ALA A 133 -21.91 4.29 4.31
C ALA A 133 -22.95 4.92 3.38
N ARG A 134 -22.57 5.96 2.62
CA ARG A 134 -23.42 6.49 1.55
C ARG A 134 -23.45 5.52 0.38
N ARG A 135 -24.64 5.29 -0.19
CA ARG A 135 -24.85 4.37 -1.31
C ARG A 135 -24.16 4.82 -2.61
N ASP A 136 -23.92 6.11 -2.81
CA ASP A 136 -23.23 6.63 -3.99
C ASP A 136 -21.71 6.38 -3.97
N ASP A 137 -21.13 6.11 -2.80
CA ASP A 137 -19.70 5.87 -2.60
C ASP A 137 -19.35 4.35 -2.63
N ARG A 138 -19.65 3.69 -3.75
CA ARG A 138 -19.66 2.21 -3.83
C ARG A 138 -18.70 1.56 -4.82
N ARG A 139 -18.00 2.36 -5.64
CA ARG A 139 -17.16 1.83 -6.74
C ARG A 139 -15.82 1.31 -6.27
N GLU A 140 -15.18 2.02 -5.35
CA GLU A 140 -13.83 1.71 -4.87
C GLU A 140 -13.77 1.94 -3.36
N LEU A 141 -12.99 1.13 -2.65
CA LEU A 141 -12.78 1.31 -1.22
C LEU A 141 -12.07 2.65 -0.95
N ALA A 142 -12.64 3.45 -0.05
CA ALA A 142 -12.07 4.71 0.38
C ALA A 142 -10.77 4.49 1.17
N SER A 143 -9.92 5.52 1.23
CA SER A 143 -8.62 5.43 1.92
C SER A 143 -8.73 5.02 3.40
N ASN A 144 -9.82 5.39 4.08
CA ASN A 144 -10.09 5.00 5.46
C ASN A 144 -11.06 3.80 5.58
N ALA A 145 -11.46 3.21 4.45
CA ALA A 145 -12.47 2.17 4.32
C ALA A 145 -13.86 2.53 4.88
N GLY A 146 -14.16 3.82 5.10
CA GLY A 146 -15.46 4.26 5.63
C GLY A 146 -16.67 3.95 4.74
N ASN A 147 -16.43 3.54 3.50
CA ASN A 147 -17.47 3.11 2.55
C ASN A 147 -17.55 1.58 2.38
N LEU A 148 -16.94 0.80 3.28
CA LEU A 148 -16.89 -0.67 3.21
C LEU A 148 -18.27 -1.30 3.03
N ALA A 149 -19.28 -0.83 3.77
CA ALA A 149 -20.66 -1.32 3.64
C ALA A 149 -21.23 -1.10 2.23
N ALA A 150 -20.98 0.06 1.62
CA ALA A 150 -21.46 0.39 0.28
C ALA A 150 -20.75 -0.43 -0.79
N VAL A 151 -19.43 -0.60 -0.69
CA VAL A 151 -18.63 -1.40 -1.63
C VAL A 151 -19.05 -2.87 -1.61
N LEU A 152 -19.17 -3.49 -0.44
CA LEU A 152 -19.54 -4.90 -0.35
C LEU A 152 -21.02 -5.13 -0.72
N SER A 153 -21.91 -4.17 -0.43
CA SER A 153 -23.29 -4.22 -0.91
C SER A 153 -23.37 -4.17 -2.44
N GLU A 154 -22.53 -3.35 -3.09
CA GLU A 154 -22.46 -3.30 -4.56
C GLU A 154 -21.96 -4.64 -5.13
N TRP A 155 -21.01 -5.30 -4.46
CA TRP A 155 -20.54 -6.62 -4.88
C TRP A 155 -21.61 -7.68 -4.77
N ARG A 156 -22.44 -7.65 -3.72
CA ARG A 156 -23.58 -8.56 -3.58
C ARG A 156 -24.51 -8.48 -4.79
N GLU A 157 -24.69 -7.29 -5.36
CA GLU A 157 -25.60 -7.03 -6.48
C GLU A 157 -24.94 -7.31 -7.85
N HIS A 158 -23.67 -6.93 -8.03
CA HIS A 158 -23.04 -6.87 -9.36
C HIS A 158 -21.85 -7.82 -9.54
N THR A 159 -21.21 -8.27 -8.46
CA THR A 159 -20.06 -9.19 -8.50
C THR A 159 -20.13 -10.23 -7.35
N PRO A 160 -21.23 -11.00 -7.24
CA PRO A 160 -21.48 -11.87 -6.08
C PRO A 160 -20.38 -12.92 -5.88
N GLY A 161 -19.78 -13.42 -6.96
CA GLY A 161 -18.67 -14.39 -6.86
C GLY A 161 -17.40 -13.83 -6.20
N ALA A 162 -17.18 -12.52 -6.21
CA ALA A 162 -16.09 -11.90 -5.44
C ALA A 162 -16.44 -11.86 -3.94
N LEU A 163 -17.68 -11.49 -3.62
CA LEU A 163 -18.19 -11.48 -2.25
C LEU A 163 -18.18 -12.88 -1.63
N GLU A 164 -18.66 -13.90 -2.36
CA GLU A 164 -18.66 -15.30 -1.90
C GLU A 164 -17.26 -15.81 -1.55
N LYS A 165 -16.25 -15.49 -2.36
CA LYS A 165 -14.85 -15.86 -2.09
C LYS A 165 -14.32 -15.15 -0.86
N LEU A 166 -14.63 -13.86 -0.71
CA LEU A 166 -14.26 -13.08 0.45
C LEU A 166 -14.92 -13.65 1.72
N GLU A 167 -16.22 -13.94 1.70
CA GLU A 167 -16.95 -14.52 2.83
C GLU A 167 -16.45 -15.92 3.18
N ALA A 168 -16.09 -16.74 2.18
CA ALA A 168 -15.51 -18.05 2.40
C ALA A 168 -14.14 -17.94 3.10
N GLU A 169 -13.30 -17.01 2.66
CA GLU A 169 -12.01 -16.76 3.31
C GLU A 169 -12.17 -16.19 4.72
N PHE A 170 -13.11 -15.25 4.90
CA PHE A 170 -13.43 -14.70 6.21
C PHE A 170 -13.92 -15.78 7.17
N ARG A 171 -14.80 -16.68 6.72
CA ARG A 171 -15.30 -17.83 7.49
C ARG A 171 -14.20 -18.83 7.85
N ARG A 172 -13.20 -19.02 6.98
CA ARG A 172 -12.03 -19.86 7.27
C ARG A 172 -11.23 -19.32 8.47
N ILE A 173 -11.13 -17.99 8.56
CA ILE A 173 -10.34 -17.30 9.59
C ILE A 173 -11.15 -17.11 10.89
N VAL A 174 -12.45 -16.83 10.76
CA VAL A 174 -13.39 -16.60 11.86
C VAL A 174 -14.54 -17.62 11.75
N PRO A 175 -14.40 -18.83 12.35
CA PRO A 175 -15.38 -19.91 12.17
C PRO A 175 -16.79 -19.58 12.67
N GLU A 176 -16.93 -18.66 13.61
CA GLU A 176 -18.20 -18.17 14.13
C GLU A 176 -19.00 -17.35 13.10
N PHE A 177 -18.34 -16.86 12.04
CA PHE A 177 -18.94 -16.05 10.99
C PHE A 177 -19.68 -16.90 9.95
N SER A 178 -20.91 -16.52 9.59
CA SER A 178 -21.71 -17.24 8.59
C SER A 178 -22.07 -16.41 7.35
N GLY A 179 -21.91 -15.09 7.33
CA GLY A 179 -22.19 -14.26 6.15
C GLY A 179 -22.36 -12.78 6.46
N LEU A 180 -22.37 -11.94 5.43
CA LEU A 180 -22.63 -10.51 5.51
C LEU A 180 -24.06 -10.19 5.10
N GLU A 181 -24.62 -9.18 5.76
CA GLU A 181 -25.91 -8.61 5.45
C GLU A 181 -25.79 -7.10 5.33
N PHE A 182 -26.69 -6.53 4.52
CA PHE A 182 -26.71 -5.10 4.24
C PHE A 182 -28.13 -4.59 4.45
N ARG A 183 -28.27 -3.59 5.32
CA ARG A 183 -29.56 -2.99 5.68
C ARG A 183 -29.58 -1.52 5.29
N ASP A 184 -30.70 -1.09 4.73
CA ASP A 184 -30.90 0.32 4.41
C ASP A 184 -31.18 1.16 5.66
N VAL A 185 -30.47 2.29 5.73
CA VAL A 185 -30.64 3.31 6.76
C VAL A 185 -31.14 4.58 6.08
N GLY A 186 -32.46 4.70 5.99
CA GLY A 186 -33.09 5.72 5.14
C GLY A 186 -32.88 5.44 3.65
N ALA A 187 -32.97 6.48 2.82
CA ALA A 187 -32.88 6.33 1.36
C ALA A 187 -31.45 6.29 0.80
N GLU A 188 -30.48 6.85 1.51
CA GLU A 188 -29.15 7.15 0.95
C GLU A 188 -28.01 6.36 1.59
N ARG A 189 -28.26 5.61 2.66
CA ARG A 189 -27.21 4.93 3.43
C ARG A 189 -27.46 3.44 3.58
N VAL A 190 -26.38 2.69 3.70
CA VAL A 190 -26.37 1.25 3.91
C VAL A 190 -25.47 0.91 5.10
N GLU A 191 -26.00 0.09 5.99
CA GLU A 191 -25.31 -0.47 7.15
C GLU A 191 -24.87 -1.90 6.84
N LEU A 192 -23.66 -2.24 7.31
CA LEU A 192 -23.12 -3.60 7.26
C LEU A 192 -23.45 -4.35 8.56
N LEU A 193 -23.90 -5.58 8.42
CA LEU A 193 -24.05 -6.52 9.52
C LEU A 193 -23.29 -7.81 9.19
N ALA A 194 -22.70 -8.43 10.19
CA ALA A 194 -22.11 -9.77 10.09
C ALA A 194 -22.98 -10.76 10.86
N ARG A 195 -23.29 -11.91 10.27
CA ARG A 195 -23.88 -13.02 11.00
C ARG A 195 -22.79 -13.76 11.77
N VAL A 196 -22.87 -13.73 13.10
CA VAL A 196 -21.92 -14.38 14.00
C VAL A 196 -22.71 -15.27 14.97
N ASN A 197 -22.41 -16.57 15.02
CA ASN A 197 -23.16 -17.55 15.83
C ASN A 197 -24.69 -17.55 15.60
N GLY A 198 -25.13 -17.17 14.40
CA GLY A 198 -26.54 -17.06 14.03
C GLY A 198 -27.16 -15.67 14.24
N ASP A 199 -26.52 -14.80 15.02
CA ASP A 199 -27.01 -13.45 15.32
C ASP A 199 -26.50 -12.44 14.28
N ALA A 200 -27.36 -11.50 13.87
CA ALA A 200 -26.96 -10.39 13.00
C ALA A 200 -26.38 -9.26 13.85
N VAL A 201 -25.05 -9.11 13.80
CA VAL A 201 -24.28 -8.14 14.57
C VAL A 201 -23.92 -6.95 13.67
N PRO A 202 -24.37 -5.72 13.98
CA PRO A 202 -23.98 -4.53 13.22
C PRO A 202 -22.48 -4.26 13.28
N ALA A 203 -21.93 -3.63 12.25
CA ALA A 203 -20.51 -3.39 12.12
C ALA A 203 -19.92 -2.56 13.27
N ASP A 204 -20.69 -1.65 13.88
CA ASP A 204 -20.29 -0.87 15.06
C ASP A 204 -20.09 -1.67 16.35
N SER A 205 -20.59 -2.90 16.37
CA SER A 205 -20.50 -3.84 17.48
C SER A 205 -19.44 -4.92 17.23
N LEU A 206 -18.76 -4.90 16.07
CA LEU A 206 -17.66 -5.80 15.75
C LEU A 206 -16.34 -5.29 16.33
N SER A 207 -15.41 -6.23 16.56
CA SER A 207 -14.06 -5.85 17.01
C SER A 207 -13.31 -5.09 15.92
N GLN A 208 -12.39 -4.20 16.31
CA GLN A 208 -11.54 -3.46 15.38
C GLN A 208 -10.78 -4.38 14.42
N GLY A 209 -10.20 -5.47 14.95
CA GLY A 209 -9.48 -6.46 14.14
C GLY A 209 -10.37 -7.21 13.15
N THR A 210 -11.64 -7.44 13.50
CA THR A 210 -12.65 -8.05 12.61
C THR A 210 -12.94 -7.14 11.41
N LEU A 211 -13.20 -5.86 11.65
CA LEU A 211 -13.43 -4.87 10.57
C LEU A 211 -12.17 -4.67 9.72
N TYR A 212 -11.00 -4.64 10.35
CA TYR A 212 -9.74 -4.49 9.65
C TYR A 212 -9.46 -5.69 8.73
N LEU A 213 -9.65 -6.91 9.22
CA LEU A 213 -9.53 -8.13 8.40
C LEU A 213 -10.51 -8.07 7.22
N LEU A 214 -11.76 -7.67 7.46
CA LEU A 214 -12.76 -7.57 6.41
C LEU A 214 -12.35 -6.56 5.33
N ALA A 215 -11.82 -5.40 5.72
CA ALA A 215 -11.32 -4.39 4.79
C ALA A 215 -10.09 -4.86 3.99
N VAL A 216 -9.14 -5.56 4.62
CA VAL A 216 -8.00 -6.16 3.91
C VAL A 216 -8.46 -7.23 2.93
N LEU A 217 -9.43 -8.07 3.30
CA LEU A 217 -10.00 -9.06 2.38
C LEU A 217 -10.79 -8.38 1.25
N ALA A 218 -11.49 -7.28 1.51
CA ALA A 218 -12.12 -6.47 0.47
C ALA A 218 -11.10 -5.90 -0.53
N LEU A 219 -9.87 -5.57 -0.08
CA LEU A 219 -8.79 -5.25 -1.02
C LEU A 219 -8.34 -6.50 -1.81
N ALA A 220 -8.09 -7.61 -1.12
CA ALA A 220 -7.53 -8.83 -1.69
C ALA A 220 -8.44 -9.52 -2.73
N PHE A 221 -9.76 -9.42 -2.55
CA PHE A 221 -10.77 -10.02 -3.42
C PHE A 221 -11.45 -9.02 -4.34
N ALA A 222 -10.95 -7.77 -4.41
CA ALA A 222 -11.47 -6.78 -5.32
C ALA A 222 -11.49 -7.30 -6.77
N PRO A 223 -12.63 -7.19 -7.50
CA PRO A 223 -12.71 -7.63 -8.89
C PRO A 223 -11.66 -6.95 -9.79
N GLU A 224 -11.41 -5.67 -9.54
CA GLU A 224 -10.44 -4.85 -10.26
C GLU A 224 -9.48 -4.19 -9.27
N PRO A 225 -8.45 -4.91 -8.78
CA PRO A 225 -7.54 -4.36 -7.79
C PRO A 225 -6.62 -3.30 -8.43
N PRO A 226 -6.18 -2.31 -7.65
CA PRO A 226 -5.29 -1.25 -8.13
C PRO A 226 -3.91 -1.80 -8.53
N ALA A 227 -3.15 -1.09 -9.36
CA ALA A 227 -1.80 -1.51 -9.73
C ALA A 227 -0.80 -1.46 -8.54
N VAL A 228 -1.08 -0.59 -7.56
CA VAL A 228 -0.29 -0.44 -6.33
C VAL A 228 -1.23 -0.17 -5.15
N VAL A 229 -1.04 -0.92 -4.07
CA VAL A 229 -1.68 -0.73 -2.77
C VAL A 229 -0.63 -0.24 -1.79
N CYS A 230 -0.87 0.92 -1.17
CA CYS A 230 -0.14 1.36 0.01
C CYS A 230 -1.03 1.15 1.24
N LEU A 231 -0.62 0.34 2.21
CA LEU A 231 -1.36 0.13 3.46
C LEU A 231 -0.53 0.60 4.65
N GLU A 232 -0.93 1.69 5.30
CA GLU A 232 -0.26 2.17 6.51
C GLU A 232 -0.73 1.40 7.74
N GLU A 233 0.23 1.01 8.59
CA GLU A 233 0.01 0.30 9.84
C GLU A 233 -0.85 -0.96 9.67
N ALA A 234 -0.36 -1.92 8.87
CA ALA A 234 -1.08 -3.16 8.57
C ALA A 234 -1.39 -4.03 9.81
N ASP A 235 -0.75 -3.76 10.94
CA ASP A 235 -0.92 -4.41 12.23
C ASP A 235 -1.90 -3.68 13.16
N ARG A 236 -2.39 -2.48 12.80
CA ARG A 236 -3.15 -1.61 13.69
C ARG A 236 -4.45 -2.25 14.16
N GLY A 237 -4.57 -2.46 15.48
CA GLY A 237 -5.78 -3.01 16.10
C GLY A 237 -6.02 -4.50 15.80
N VAL A 238 -5.05 -5.18 15.17
CA VAL A 238 -5.12 -6.61 14.83
C VAL A 238 -4.39 -7.42 15.89
N HIS A 239 -5.04 -8.48 16.39
CA HIS A 239 -4.41 -9.38 17.34
C HIS A 239 -3.21 -10.11 16.69
N PRO A 240 -2.05 -10.29 17.37
CA PRO A 240 -0.84 -10.87 16.76
C PRO A 240 -1.05 -12.21 16.03
N ARG A 241 -1.94 -13.07 16.54
CA ARG A 241 -2.28 -14.36 15.90
C ARG A 241 -2.94 -14.23 14.52
N MET A 242 -3.52 -13.06 14.20
CA MET A 242 -4.18 -12.80 12.92
C MET A 242 -3.25 -12.10 11.91
N LEU A 243 -2.04 -11.69 12.31
CA LEU A 243 -1.11 -10.99 11.41
C LEU A 243 -0.71 -11.83 10.19
N ARG A 244 -0.67 -13.16 10.35
CA ARG A 244 -0.46 -14.08 9.23
C ARG A 244 -1.57 -13.99 8.20
N GLU A 245 -2.82 -13.89 8.63
CA GLU A 245 -3.97 -13.78 7.75
C GLU A 245 -3.98 -12.44 7.00
N ILE A 246 -3.58 -11.36 7.67
CA ILE A 246 -3.37 -10.05 7.02
C ILE A 246 -2.27 -10.15 5.95
N ARG A 247 -1.11 -10.73 6.30
CA ARG A 247 -0.02 -10.93 5.34
C ARG A 247 -0.48 -11.76 4.15
N ASP A 248 -1.15 -12.87 4.38
CA ASP A 248 -1.55 -13.82 3.33
C ASP A 248 -2.59 -13.19 2.39
N ALA A 249 -3.52 -12.38 2.90
CA ALA A 249 -4.44 -11.59 2.09
C ALA A 249 -3.70 -10.54 1.22
N LEU A 250 -2.66 -9.88 1.75
CA LEU A 250 -1.83 -8.97 0.95
C LEU A 250 -0.90 -9.72 -0.03
N TYR A 251 -0.43 -10.91 0.31
CA TYR A 251 0.32 -11.78 -0.61
C TYR A 251 -0.56 -12.25 -1.76
N ARG A 252 -1.86 -12.47 -1.53
CA ARG A 252 -2.80 -12.72 -2.62
C ARG A 252 -2.71 -11.62 -3.66
N LEU A 253 -2.69 -10.35 -3.25
CA LEU A 253 -2.53 -9.19 -4.15
C LEU A 253 -1.21 -9.21 -4.93
N SER A 254 -0.09 -9.41 -4.22
CA SER A 254 1.26 -9.36 -4.79
C SER A 254 1.63 -10.57 -5.64
N TYR A 255 1.12 -11.74 -5.29
CA TYR A 255 1.50 -13.03 -5.86
C TYR A 255 0.27 -13.86 -6.27
N PRO A 256 -0.61 -13.33 -7.14
CA PRO A 256 -1.91 -13.94 -7.45
C PRO A 256 -1.79 -15.41 -7.92
N GLN A 257 -0.72 -15.75 -8.62
CA GLN A 257 -0.48 -17.10 -9.14
C GLN A 257 -0.31 -18.13 -8.02
N ALA A 258 0.30 -17.75 -6.89
CA ALA A 258 0.42 -18.61 -5.71
C ALA A 258 -0.94 -18.95 -5.08
N PHE A 259 -1.98 -18.17 -5.41
CA PHE A 259 -3.35 -18.33 -4.96
C PHE A 259 -4.29 -18.79 -6.09
N GLY A 260 -3.75 -19.27 -7.21
CA GLY A 260 -4.51 -19.78 -8.35
C GLY A 260 -5.23 -18.71 -9.17
N GLU A 261 -4.82 -17.44 -9.08
CA GLU A 261 -5.41 -16.34 -9.83
C GLU A 261 -4.59 -15.99 -11.08
N THR A 262 -5.28 -15.63 -12.17
CA THR A 262 -4.67 -15.27 -13.47
C THR A 262 -4.50 -13.77 -13.68
N ARG A 263 -4.94 -12.95 -12.72
CA ARG A 263 -4.84 -11.48 -12.81
C ARG A 263 -3.39 -11.00 -12.70
N ALA A 264 -3.18 -9.73 -13.05
CA ALA A 264 -1.90 -9.08 -12.89
C ALA A 264 -1.51 -8.94 -11.39
N PRO A 265 -0.22 -9.09 -11.06
CA PRO A 265 0.31 -8.76 -9.73
C PRO A 265 0.11 -7.29 -9.36
N VAL A 266 -0.23 -7.06 -8.10
CA VAL A 266 -0.34 -5.73 -7.48
C VAL A 266 0.91 -5.47 -6.67
N GLN A 267 1.50 -4.28 -6.76
CA GLN A 267 2.61 -3.96 -5.85
C GLN A 267 2.05 -3.50 -4.50
N VAL A 268 2.43 -4.17 -3.42
CA VAL A 268 2.01 -3.83 -2.06
C VAL A 268 3.16 -3.13 -1.35
N ILE A 269 2.91 -1.93 -0.82
CA ILE A 269 3.78 -1.21 0.09
C ILE A 269 3.04 -1.10 1.41
N THR A 270 3.52 -1.79 2.43
CA THR A 270 2.88 -1.78 3.74
C THR A 270 3.85 -1.30 4.81
N THR A 271 3.35 -0.63 5.84
CA THR A 271 4.15 -0.22 7.00
C THR A 271 3.68 -0.98 8.24
N THR A 272 4.60 -1.22 9.17
CA THR A 272 4.27 -1.86 10.45
C THR A 272 5.14 -1.29 11.57
N HIS A 273 4.59 -1.33 12.78
CA HIS A 273 5.34 -1.16 14.01
C HIS A 273 5.43 -2.46 14.84
N SER A 274 4.80 -3.53 14.38
CA SER A 274 4.76 -4.82 15.05
C SER A 274 5.98 -5.68 14.74
N PRO A 275 6.79 -6.07 15.74
CA PRO A 275 7.85 -7.07 15.57
C PRO A 275 7.27 -8.43 15.14
N TYR A 276 6.06 -8.77 15.59
CA TYR A 276 5.39 -10.03 15.23
C TYR A 276 5.01 -10.11 13.74
N LEU A 277 4.65 -8.98 13.12
CA LEU A 277 4.41 -8.95 11.67
C LEU A 277 5.74 -9.09 10.93
N LEU A 278 6.81 -8.45 11.41
CA LEU A 278 8.14 -8.56 10.84
C LEU A 278 8.68 -10.00 10.90
N ASP A 279 8.42 -10.76 11.96
CA ASP A 279 8.84 -12.16 12.10
C ASP A 279 8.33 -13.06 10.96
N LEU A 280 7.19 -12.71 10.37
CA LEU A 280 6.61 -13.45 9.24
C LEU A 280 7.44 -13.34 7.94
N PHE A 281 8.47 -12.49 7.92
CA PHE A 281 9.33 -12.23 6.76
C PHE A 281 10.77 -12.74 6.95
N LYS A 282 11.02 -13.60 7.95
CA LYS A 282 12.35 -14.20 8.19
C LYS A 282 12.95 -14.85 6.93
N GLU A 283 12.12 -15.56 6.18
CA GLU A 283 12.51 -16.24 4.92
C GLU A 283 12.42 -15.34 3.67
N HIS A 284 11.95 -14.09 3.83
CA HIS A 284 11.75 -13.12 2.75
C HIS A 284 12.40 -11.76 3.06
N PRO A 285 13.70 -11.71 3.42
CA PRO A 285 14.36 -10.45 3.78
C PRO A 285 14.45 -9.47 2.61
N GLU A 286 14.31 -9.93 1.37
CA GLU A 286 14.21 -9.10 0.18
C GLU A 286 12.92 -8.28 0.14
N GLU A 287 11.89 -8.62 0.90
CA GLU A 287 10.64 -7.87 0.97
C GLU A 287 10.67 -6.79 2.06
N VAL A 288 11.59 -6.87 3.02
CA VAL A 288 11.67 -5.94 4.15
C VAL A 288 12.58 -4.76 3.81
N VAL A 289 12.07 -3.55 4.02
CA VAL A 289 12.77 -2.28 3.85
C VAL A 289 12.93 -1.59 5.21
N LEU A 290 14.17 -1.47 5.67
CA LEU A 290 14.54 -0.63 6.81
C LEU A 290 14.57 0.84 6.38
N ALA A 291 13.75 1.66 7.03
CA ALA A 291 13.80 3.11 6.94
C ALA A 291 14.61 3.66 8.12
N ASN A 292 15.88 3.97 7.88
CA ASN A 292 16.79 4.51 8.88
C ASN A 292 16.67 6.04 8.94
N LYS A 293 16.84 6.60 10.13
CA LYS A 293 16.85 8.05 10.36
C LYS A 293 18.14 8.41 11.09
N HIS A 294 18.90 9.35 10.54
CA HIS A 294 20.09 9.92 11.18
C HIS A 294 19.97 11.44 11.17
N GLY A 295 19.66 12.01 12.33
CA GLY A 295 19.38 13.44 12.47
C GLY A 295 18.25 13.91 11.53
N ARG A 296 18.60 14.70 10.51
CA ARG A 296 17.66 15.27 9.51
C ARG A 296 17.63 14.53 8.17
N SER A 297 18.34 13.41 8.06
CA SER A 297 18.39 12.58 6.86
C SER A 297 17.76 11.22 7.13
N ALA A 298 17.09 10.66 6.14
CA ALA A 298 16.59 9.30 6.17
C ALA A 298 17.06 8.52 4.93
N THR A 299 17.32 7.23 5.11
CA THR A 299 17.75 6.29 4.07
C THR A 299 16.87 5.04 4.10
N PHE A 300 16.83 4.33 2.97
CA PHE A 300 16.17 3.04 2.86
C PHE A 300 17.21 1.98 2.53
N GLU A 301 17.11 0.82 3.16
CA GLU A 301 17.96 -0.34 2.94
C GLU A 301 17.10 -1.60 3.00
N ARG A 302 17.28 -2.55 2.09
CA ARG A 302 16.59 -3.84 2.21
C ARG A 302 17.35 -4.76 3.14
N LEU A 303 16.64 -5.59 3.91
CA LEU A 303 17.32 -6.58 4.75
C LEU A 303 18.18 -7.53 3.92
N SER A 304 17.76 -7.92 2.72
CA SER A 304 18.58 -8.75 1.82
C SER A 304 19.89 -8.09 1.33
N GLU A 305 20.05 -6.77 1.48
CA GLU A 305 21.28 -6.06 1.13
C GLU A 305 22.31 -6.11 2.27
N ARG A 306 21.89 -6.47 3.48
CA ARG A 306 22.75 -6.58 4.66
C ARG A 306 23.60 -7.84 4.63
N LYS A 307 24.92 -7.66 4.66
CA LYS A 307 25.89 -8.76 4.62
C LYS A 307 25.93 -9.58 5.91
N ASP A 308 25.64 -8.93 7.04
CA ASP A 308 25.64 -9.51 8.38
C ASP A 308 24.31 -10.19 8.75
N LEU A 309 23.26 -10.03 7.94
CA LEU A 309 21.91 -10.50 8.28
C LEU A 309 21.87 -11.99 8.62
N ARG A 310 22.57 -12.83 7.84
CA ARG A 310 22.58 -14.29 8.05
C ARG A 310 23.21 -14.69 9.40
N GLU A 311 24.24 -13.96 9.80
CA GLU A 311 24.92 -14.16 11.09
C GLU A 311 24.04 -13.69 12.25
N LEU A 312 23.43 -12.51 12.11
CA LEU A 312 22.52 -11.94 13.10
C LEU A 312 21.25 -12.78 13.30
N LEU A 313 20.70 -13.31 12.21
CA LEU A 313 19.48 -14.10 12.24
C LEU A 313 19.64 -15.36 13.08
N GLY A 314 20.74 -16.12 12.93
CA GLY A 314 21.00 -17.34 13.71
C GLY A 314 19.73 -18.12 14.09
N GLU A 315 19.51 -18.28 15.40
CA GLU A 315 18.26 -18.80 16.00
C GLU A 315 17.27 -17.70 16.42
N SER A 316 17.63 -16.43 16.24
CA SER A 316 16.82 -15.25 16.58
C SER A 316 15.68 -15.01 15.57
N ASN A 317 14.67 -14.24 15.99
CA ASN A 317 13.64 -13.74 15.09
C ASN A 317 13.94 -12.29 14.65
N LEU A 318 13.41 -11.88 13.49
CA LEU A 318 13.64 -10.52 12.98
C LEU A 318 13.10 -9.44 13.91
N GLY A 319 11.94 -9.68 14.52
CA GLY A 319 11.28 -8.81 15.49
C GLY A 319 12.14 -8.55 16.72
N ASP A 320 12.78 -9.58 17.27
CA ASP A 320 13.68 -9.44 18.42
C ASP A 320 14.94 -8.63 18.07
N LEU A 321 15.53 -8.90 16.90
CA LEU A 321 16.69 -8.16 16.40
C LEU A 321 16.35 -6.69 16.07
N TRP A 322 15.12 -6.44 15.61
CA TRP A 322 14.65 -5.08 15.37
C TRP A 322 14.38 -4.34 16.68
N TYR A 323 13.67 -4.97 17.62
CA TYR A 323 13.34 -4.38 18.91
C TYR A 323 14.60 -4.03 19.74
N SER A 324 15.62 -4.89 19.69
CA SER A 324 16.91 -4.66 20.35
C SER A 324 17.78 -3.59 19.67
N GLY A 325 17.39 -3.07 18.50
CA GLY A 325 18.15 -2.08 17.74
C GLY A 325 19.28 -2.66 16.87
N ILE A 326 19.52 -3.97 16.93
CA ILE A 326 20.57 -4.66 16.16
C ILE A 326 20.33 -4.52 14.64
N LEU A 327 19.06 -4.58 14.20
CA LEU A 327 18.72 -4.34 12.80
C LEU A 327 18.75 -2.84 12.40
N GLY A 328 18.92 -1.92 13.34
CA GLY A 328 18.68 -0.50 13.07
C GLY A 328 17.19 -0.21 12.83
N GLY A 329 16.86 0.91 12.21
CA GLY A 329 15.45 1.30 12.02
C GLY A 329 14.70 1.46 13.35
N THR A 330 15.38 1.80 14.43
CA THR A 330 14.83 2.16 15.74
C THR A 330 15.07 3.64 16.04
N PRO A 331 14.35 4.25 16.99
CA PRO A 331 14.65 5.60 17.44
C PRO A 331 16.07 5.68 18.01
N ASP A 332 16.76 6.82 17.79
CA ASP A 332 18.07 7.06 18.43
C ASP A 332 17.90 6.99 19.95
N GLU A 333 18.82 6.30 20.64
CA GLU A 333 18.91 6.36 22.11
C GLU A 333 19.31 7.79 22.50
N ALA A 334 18.49 8.42 23.34
CA ALA A 334 18.68 9.78 23.83
C ALA A 334 19.77 9.87 24.91
#